data_AF-M0IL68-F1
#
_entry.id   AF-M0IL68-F1
#
_cell.length_a   1.000
_cell.length_b   1.000
_cell.length_c   1.000
_cell.angle_alpha   90.00
_cell.angle_beta   90.00
_cell.angle_gamma   90.00
#
_symmetry.space_group_name_H-M   'P 1'
#
loop_
_entity.id
_entity.type
_entity.pdbx_description
1 polymer ?
#
loop_
_entity_poly.entity_id
_entity_poly.type
_entity_poly.pdbx_seq_one_letter_code
_entity_poly.pdbx_strand_id
1 'polypeptide(L)'
;MQLGTYRRRALWRVWAMVWQLTVGYVVTFVIGILGVVFAVIDLLAELVLNRDGLRSSSTVGRWVHYSLEWSFEQTSYSLTGKGEFEWLPSMG
;
A
#
# COMPACT_ATOMS: atom_id res chain seq x y z
N MET A 1 -23.67 21.91 18.83
CA MET A 1 -23.82 21.18 17.55
C MET A 1 -22.63 20.23 17.36
N GLN A 2 -22.73 18.96 17.76
CA GLN A 2 -21.66 17.96 17.57
C GLN A 2 -22.13 16.67 16.88
N LEU A 3 -23.45 16.45 16.73
CA LEU A 3 -24.00 15.25 16.08
C LEU A 3 -23.66 15.15 14.58
N GLY A 4 -23.58 16.29 13.87
CA GLY A 4 -23.27 16.31 12.44
C GLY A 4 -21.84 15.87 12.12
N THR A 5 -20.88 16.20 12.98
CA THR A 5 -19.45 15.86 12.76
C THR A 5 -19.17 14.38 12.99
N TYR A 6 -19.81 13.73 13.96
CA TYR A 6 -19.66 12.29 14.18
C TYR A 6 -20.27 11.46 13.04
N ARG A 7 -21.48 11.82 12.58
CA ARG A 7 -22.13 11.15 11.43
C ARG A 7 -21.30 11.28 10.16
N ARG A 8 -20.78 12.48 9.88
CA ARG A 8 -19.89 12.72 8.74
C ARG A 8 -18.61 11.89 8.81
N ARG A 9 -17.99 11.79 10.00
CA ARG A 9 -16.78 10.98 10.20
C ARG A 9 -17.04 9.48 10.03
N ALA A 10 -18.19 8.99 10.51
CA ALA A 10 -18.60 7.60 10.30
C ALA A 10 -18.83 7.28 8.82
N LEU A 11 -19.55 8.14 8.09
CA LEU A 11 -19.76 7.99 6.64
C LEU A 11 -18.43 7.99 5.88
N TRP A 12 -17.47 8.82 6.28
CA TRP A 12 -16.16 8.86 5.65
C TRP A 12 -15.35 7.57 5.86
N ARG A 13 -15.48 6.95 7.04
CA ARG A 13 -14.82 5.66 7.32
C ARG A 13 -15.44 4.53 6.52
N VAL A 14 -16.77 4.52 6.37
CA VAL A 14 -17.45 3.55 5.48
C VAL A 14 -17.00 3.74 4.03
N TRP A 15 -16.93 4.98 3.56
CA TRP A 15 -16.45 5.28 2.22
C TRP A 15 -15.00 4.84 2.00
N ALA A 16 -14.11 5.15 2.94
CA ALA A 16 -12.71 4.71 2.91
C ALA A 16 -12.61 3.17 2.90
N MET A 17 -13.48 2.48 3.63
CA MET A 17 -13.52 1.01 3.65
C MET A 17 -13.96 0.44 2.29
N VAL A 18 -14.98 1.03 1.65
CA VAL A 18 -15.42 0.63 0.30
C VAL A 18 -14.32 0.90 -0.74
N TRP A 19 -13.65 2.05 -0.65
CA TRP A 19 -12.51 2.39 -1.50
C TRP A 19 -11.35 1.38 -1.33
N GLN A 20 -10.98 1.07 -0.08
CA GLN A 20 -9.91 0.13 0.20
C GLN A 20 -10.23 -1.29 -0.31
N LEU A 21 -11.48 -1.74 -0.18
CA LEU A 21 -11.91 -3.05 -0.68
C LEU A 21 -11.91 -3.15 -2.22
N THR A 22 -12.11 -2.03 -2.91
CA THR A 22 -12.23 -2.00 -4.37
C THR A 22 -10.92 -1.61 -5.04
N VAL A 23 -10.41 -0.43 -4.75
CA VAL A 23 -9.20 0.13 -5.35
C VAL A 23 -7.95 -0.34 -4.59
N GLY A 24 -7.96 -0.21 -3.27
CA GLY A 24 -6.81 -0.56 -2.42
C GLY A 24 -6.37 -2.01 -2.60
N TYR A 25 -7.32 -2.94 -2.58
CA TYR A 25 -7.07 -4.36 -2.77
C TYR A 25 -6.51 -4.68 -4.16
N VAL A 26 -7.08 -4.09 -5.23
CA VAL A 26 -6.60 -4.31 -6.61
C VAL A 26 -5.18 -3.77 -6.79
N VAL A 27 -4.91 -2.55 -6.32
CA VAL A 27 -3.57 -1.93 -6.39
C VAL A 27 -2.56 -2.77 -5.62
N THR A 28 -2.90 -3.15 -4.38
CA THR A 28 -2.02 -3.95 -3.52
C THR A 28 -1.75 -5.33 -4.13
N PHE A 29 -2.76 -5.96 -4.72
CA PHE A 29 -2.64 -7.27 -5.35
C PHE A 29 -1.72 -7.21 -6.58
N VAL A 30 -1.93 -6.25 -7.49
CA VAL A 30 -1.10 -6.08 -8.68
C VAL A 30 0.35 -5.79 -8.30
N ILE A 31 0.57 -4.87 -7.36
CA ILE A 31 1.91 -4.50 -6.91
C ILE A 31 2.57 -5.64 -6.13
N GLY A 32 1.80 -6.42 -5.37
CA GLY A 32 2.28 -7.64 -4.70
C GLY A 32 2.78 -8.68 -5.70
N ILE A 33 2.04 -8.93 -6.78
CA ILE A 33 2.48 -9.83 -7.86
C ILE A 33 3.78 -9.32 -8.48
N LEU A 34 3.85 -8.03 -8.82
CA LEU A 34 5.07 -7.44 -9.38
C LEU A 34 6.24 -7.57 -8.41
N GLY A 35 6.02 -7.33 -7.12
CA GLY A 35 7.03 -7.50 -6.07
C GLY A 35 7.57 -8.93 -6.01
N VAL A 36 6.70 -9.94 -6.08
CA VAL A 36 7.12 -11.35 -6.10
C VAL A 36 7.92 -11.67 -7.36
N VAL A 37 7.46 -11.25 -8.53
CA VAL A 37 8.18 -11.48 -9.81
C VAL A 37 9.57 -10.85 -9.75
N PHE A 38 9.68 -9.61 -9.27
CA PHE A 38 10.96 -8.94 -9.14
C PHE A 38 11.86 -9.57 -8.08
N ALA A 39 11.31 -10.03 -6.95
CA ALA A 39 12.08 -10.74 -5.94
C ALA A 39 12.71 -12.03 -6.50
N VAL A 40 11.96 -12.77 -7.33
CA VAL A 40 12.48 -13.97 -8.01
C VAL A 40 13.58 -13.61 -9.01
N ILE A 41 13.36 -12.59 -9.84
CA ILE A 41 14.37 -12.10 -10.80
C ILE A 41 15.64 -11.68 -10.05
N ASP A 42 15.48 -11.00 -8.92
CA ASP A 42 16.60 -10.51 -8.13
C ASP A 42 17.43 -11.64 -7.52
N LEU A 43 16.75 -12.61 -6.90
CA LEU A 43 17.37 -13.82 -6.36
C LEU A 43 18.16 -14.59 -7.46
N LEU A 44 17.58 -14.73 -8.65
CA LEU A 44 18.24 -15.37 -9.78
C LEU A 44 19.45 -14.56 -10.29
N ALA A 45 19.34 -13.23 -10.31
CA ALA A 45 20.44 -12.35 -10.70
C ALA A 45 21.60 -12.42 -9.71
N GLU A 46 21.31 -12.47 -8.40
CA GLU A 46 22.31 -12.60 -7.34
C GLU A 46 23.04 -13.95 -7.43
N LEU A 47 22.31 -15.05 -7.69
CA LEU A 47 22.87 -16.39 -7.88
C LEU A 47 23.78 -16.50 -9.13
N VAL A 48 23.41 -15.84 -10.24
CA VAL A 48 24.14 -15.95 -11.52
C VAL A 48 25.30 -14.98 -11.61
N LEU A 49 25.12 -13.74 -11.16
CA LEU A 49 26.08 -12.66 -11.39
C LEU A 49 26.99 -12.40 -10.19
N ASN A 50 26.79 -13.10 -9.06
CA ASN A 50 27.57 -12.99 -7.83
C ASN A 50 27.85 -11.53 -7.42
N ARG A 51 26.86 -10.67 -7.67
CA ARG A 51 26.84 -9.25 -7.35
C ARG A 51 25.65 -9.01 -6.44
N ASP A 52 25.77 -8.09 -5.50
CA ASP A 52 24.63 -7.61 -4.71
C ASP A 52 23.47 -7.27 -5.68
N GLY A 53 22.32 -7.91 -5.50
CA GLY A 53 21.13 -7.76 -6.35
C GLY A 53 20.57 -6.32 -6.40
N LEU A 54 19.43 -6.16 -7.06
CA LEU A 54 18.51 -5.02 -6.99
C LEU A 54 18.10 -4.74 -5.53
N ARG A 55 19.03 -4.12 -4.78
CA ARG A 55 18.86 -3.64 -3.42
C ARG A 55 17.53 -2.90 -3.24
N SER A 56 17.10 -2.77 -1.99
CA SER A 56 15.96 -1.94 -1.54
C SER A 56 15.94 -0.49 -2.06
N SER A 57 17.05 0.01 -2.62
CA SER A 57 17.16 1.28 -3.35
C SER A 57 16.58 1.27 -4.76
N SER A 58 16.22 0.10 -5.28
CA SER A 58 15.53 -0.09 -6.56
C SER A 58 14.20 0.66 -6.53
N THR A 59 13.94 1.45 -7.58
CA THR A 59 12.67 2.16 -7.75
C THR A 59 11.47 1.22 -7.58
N VAL A 60 11.57 -0.03 -8.06
CA VAL A 60 10.50 -1.03 -7.93
C VAL A 60 10.33 -1.48 -6.48
N GLY A 61 11.42 -1.74 -5.75
CA GLY A 61 11.36 -2.11 -4.34
C GLY A 61 10.70 -1.03 -3.48
N ARG A 62 11.02 0.24 -3.76
CA ARG A 62 10.34 1.38 -3.14
C ARG A 62 8.85 1.41 -3.47
N TRP A 63 8.46 1.26 -4.75
CA TRP A 63 7.04 1.22 -5.13
C TRP A 63 6.26 0.14 -4.38
N VAL A 64 6.83 -1.07 -4.27
CA VAL A 64 6.21 -2.17 -3.54
C VAL A 64 6.07 -1.83 -2.06
N HIS A 65 7.13 -1.31 -1.44
CA HIS A 65 7.11 -0.91 -0.03
C HIS A 65 6.05 0.15 0.27
N TYR A 66 6.08 1.29 -0.43
CA TYR A 66 5.13 2.39 -0.21
C TYR A 66 3.68 1.98 -0.49
N SER A 67 3.44 1.11 -1.49
CA SER A 67 2.08 0.68 -1.80
C SER A 67 1.52 -0.26 -0.74
N LEU A 68 2.36 -1.12 -0.16
CA LEU A 68 1.95 -1.98 0.97
C LEU A 68 1.69 -1.14 2.22
N GLU A 69 2.57 -0.19 2.52
CA GLU A 69 2.43 0.73 3.65
C GLU A 69 1.14 1.55 3.54
N TRP A 70 0.91 2.19 2.38
CA TRP A 70 -0.32 2.91 2.07
C TRP A 70 -1.58 2.05 2.30
N SER A 71 -1.56 0.80 1.85
CA SER A 71 -2.68 -0.14 2.03
C SER A 71 -2.92 -0.49 3.51
N PHE A 72 -1.85 -0.64 4.29
CA PHE A 72 -1.93 -0.84 5.73
C PHE A 72 -2.51 0.37 6.45
N GLU A 73 -2.09 1.58 6.08
CA GLU A 73 -2.61 2.82 6.66
C GLU A 73 -4.09 3.04 6.35
N GLN A 74 -4.52 2.82 5.09
CA GLN A 74 -5.94 2.87 4.72
C GLN A 74 -6.78 1.85 5.48
N THR A 75 -6.26 0.64 5.66
CA THR A 75 -6.93 -0.41 6.44
C THR A 75 -7.03 0.00 7.92
N SER A 76 -5.97 0.57 8.49
CA SER A 76 -5.96 1.09 9.84
C SER A 76 -6.96 2.24 10.03
N TYR A 77 -7.02 3.17 9.06
CA TYR A 77 -7.94 4.30 9.05
C TYR A 77 -9.40 3.85 8.98
N SER A 78 -9.73 2.94 8.08
CA SER A 78 -11.09 2.44 7.92
C SER A 78 -11.58 1.72 9.19
N LEU A 79 -10.75 0.84 9.76
CA LEU A 79 -11.10 0.04 10.94
C LEU A 79 -11.10 0.87 12.24
N THR A 80 -10.02 1.59 12.51
CA THR A 80 -9.79 2.23 13.82
C THR A 80 -10.05 3.72 13.82
N GLY A 81 -10.07 4.36 12.64
CA GLY A 81 -10.19 5.82 12.51
C GLY A 81 -8.94 6.55 12.93
N LYS A 82 -7.84 5.82 13.16
CA LYS A 82 -6.50 6.35 13.41
C LYS A 82 -5.66 6.22 12.13
N GLY A 83 -4.76 7.17 11.92
CA GLY A 83 -3.94 7.29 10.72
C GLY A 83 -4.44 8.38 9.77
N GLU A 84 -3.72 8.57 8.68
CA GLU A 84 -4.08 9.47 7.60
C GLU A 84 -4.68 8.67 6.44
N PHE A 85 -5.71 9.23 5.79
CA PHE A 85 -6.30 8.62 4.60
C PHE A 85 -5.79 9.36 3.38
N GLU A 86 -4.84 8.75 2.68
CA GLU A 86 -4.38 9.22 1.38
C GLU A 86 -5.07 8.44 0.26
N TRP A 87 -5.58 9.11 -0.77
CA TRP A 87 -6.28 8.43 -1.87
C TRP A 87 -5.38 7.56 -2.74
N LEU A 88 -4.08 7.89 -2.78
CA LEU A 88 -3.07 7.26 -3.61
C LEU A 88 -1.80 7.08 -2.77
N PRO A 89 -0.99 6.05 -3.06
CA PRO A 89 0.31 5.93 -2.43
C PRO A 89 1.17 7.13 -2.81
N SER A 90 1.66 7.87 -1.81
CA SER A 90 2.64 8.93 -2.01
C SER A 90 4.05 8.38 -1.83
N MET A 91 4.95 8.73 -2.75
CA MET A 91 6.39 8.49 -2.60
C MET A 91 6.96 9.69 -1.85
N GLY A 92 7.07 9.60 -0.53
CA GLY A 92 7.78 10.59 0.27
C GLY A 92 9.24 10.75 -0.16
#